data_AF-D7IDX1-F1
#
_entry.id   AF-D7IDX1-F1
#
_cell.length_a   1.000
_cell.length_b   1.000
_cell.length_c   1.000
_cell.angle_alpha   90.00
_cell.angle_beta   90.00
_cell.angle_gamma   90.00
#
_symmetry.space_group_name_H-M   'P 1'
#
loop_
_entity.id
_entity.type
_entity.pdbx_description
1 polymer ?
#
loop_
_entity_poly.entity_id
_entity_poly.type
_entity_poly.pdbx_seq_one_letter_code
_entity_poly.pdbx_strand_id
1 'polypeptide(L)' 'TKKRLSFEDLQAQIITIAQDYVTMEEIAINTQKKLQYLVNKIIPRMLQAGTIERLYPGVPSHPKQKYKATNKNHK' A
#
# COMPACT_ATOMS: atom_id res chain seq x y z
N THR A 1 6.32 -6.81 24.85
CA THR A 1 6.88 -5.71 24.02
C THR A 1 6.24 -5.78 22.64
N LYS A 2 5.57 -4.72 22.17
CA LYS A 2 4.88 -4.72 20.86
C LYS A 2 5.97 -4.69 19.76
N LYS A 3 6.25 -5.82 19.13
CA LYS A 3 7.27 -5.92 18.06
C LYS A 3 6.87 -4.96 16.94
N ARG A 4 7.74 -4.00 16.63
CA ARG A 4 7.53 -3.09 15.50
C ARG A 4 7.67 -3.90 14.22
N LEU A 5 6.64 -3.88 13.39
CA LEU A 5 6.69 -4.44 12.05
C LEU A 5 7.70 -3.59 11.24
N SER A 6 8.62 -4.25 10.55
CA SER A 6 9.54 -3.56 9.64
C SER A 6 8.76 -2.98 8.45
N PHE A 7 9.41 -2.10 7.67
CA PHE A 7 8.79 -1.61 6.46
C PHE A 7 8.60 -2.75 5.45
N GLU A 8 9.60 -3.63 5.35
CA GLU A 8 9.66 -4.75 4.44
C GLU A 8 8.55 -5.76 4.74
N ASP A 9 8.32 -6.10 6.01
CA ASP A 9 7.22 -6.98 6.43
C ASP A 9 5.85 -6.35 6.14
N LEU A 10 5.71 -5.04 6.40
CA LEU A 10 4.46 -4.33 6.10
C LEU A 10 4.20 -4.26 4.60
N GLN A 11 5.24 -4.01 3.80
CA GLN A 11 5.16 -3.99 2.34
C GLN A 11 4.75 -5.36 1.81
N ALA A 12 5.36 -6.44 2.29
CA ALA A 12 4.99 -7.80 1.92
C ALA A 12 3.52 -8.09 2.24
N GLN A 13 3.05 -7.66 3.43
CA GLN A 13 1.65 -7.80 3.80
C GLN A 13 0.71 -7.03 2.85
N ILE A 14 1.05 -5.78 2.50
CA ILE A 14 0.26 -4.96 1.57
C ILE A 14 0.22 -5.60 0.18
N ILE A 15 1.34 -6.15 -0.30
CA ILE A 15 1.39 -6.84 -1.59
C ILE A 15 0.45 -8.05 -1.59
N THR A 16 0.43 -8.84 -0.52
CA THR A 16 -0.50 -9.98 -0.39
C THR A 16 -1.97 -9.55 -0.39
N ILE A 17 -2.29 -8.40 0.20
CA ILE A 17 -3.67 -7.87 0.22
C ILE A 17 -4.06 -7.31 -1.15
N ALA A 18 -3.15 -6.59 -1.80
CA ALA A 18 -3.38 -5.83 -3.03
C ALA A 18 -3.14 -6.66 -4.30
N GLN A 19 -3.41 -7.97 -4.29
CA GLN A 19 -3.32 -8.79 -5.51
C GLN A 19 -4.28 -8.32 -6.61
N ASP A 20 -5.40 -7.72 -6.21
CA ASP A 20 -6.25 -6.89 -7.05
C ASP A 20 -6.41 -5.48 -6.43
N TYR A 21 -7.12 -4.59 -7.12
CA TYR A 21 -7.34 -3.22 -6.66
C TYR A 21 -8.10 -3.17 -5.33
N VAL A 22 -7.39 -2.73 -4.29
CA VAL A 22 -7.91 -2.54 -2.93
C VAL A 22 -7.91 -1.06 -2.53
N THR A 23 -8.85 -0.68 -1.69
CA THR A 23 -8.96 0.67 -1.12
C THR A 23 -7.93 0.90 -0.01
N MET A 24 -7.70 2.17 0.34
CA MET A 24 -6.79 2.51 1.44
C MET A 24 -7.33 2.01 2.79
N GLU A 25 -8.65 2.02 2.93
CA GLU A 25 -9.38 1.56 4.11
C GLU A 25 -9.21 0.05 4.31
N GLU A 26 -9.34 -0.74 3.24
CA GLU A 26 -9.09 -2.19 3.29
C GLU A 26 -7.63 -2.48 3.70
N ILE A 27 -6.65 -1.74 3.16
CA ILE A 27 -5.25 -1.87 3.57
C ILE A 27 -5.09 -1.54 5.06
N ALA A 28 -5.71 -0.46 5.55
CA ALA A 28 -5.64 -0.05 6.95
C ALA A 28 -6.21 -1.12 7.90
N ILE A 29 -7.36 -1.69 7.56
CA ILE A 29 -8.02 -2.76 8.33
C ILE A 29 -7.13 -4.01 8.38
N ASN A 30 -6.61 -4.46 7.23
CA ASN A 30 -5.84 -5.70 7.17
C ASN A 30 -4.44 -5.57 7.80
N THR A 31 -3.81 -4.39 7.71
CA THR A 31 -2.48 -4.14 8.29
C THR A 31 -2.52 -3.64 9.74
N GLN A 32 -3.72 -3.33 10.26
CA GLN A 32 -3.94 -2.72 11.57
C GLN A 32 -3.10 -1.43 11.73
N LYS A 33 -3.03 -0.63 10.66
CA LYS A 33 -2.31 0.66 10.63
C LYS A 33 -3.30 1.81 10.49
N LYS A 34 -2.89 2.98 10.98
CA LYS A 34 -3.64 4.22 10.80
C LYS A 34 -3.58 4.65 9.33
N LEU A 35 -4.73 5.06 8.78
CA LEU A 35 -4.85 5.58 7.42
C LEU A 35 -3.81 6.67 7.12
N GLN A 36 -3.66 7.64 8.03
CA GLN A 36 -2.69 8.73 7.90
C GLN A 36 -1.24 8.23 7.80
N TYR A 37 -0.89 7.16 8.51
CA TYR A 37 0.46 6.60 8.44
C TYR A 37 0.69 5.94 7.09
N LEU A 38 -0.29 5.21 6.57
CA LEU A 38 -0.21 4.58 5.25
C LEU A 38 -0.07 5.63 4.15
N VAL A 39 -0.95 6.64 4.13
CA VAL A 39 -0.97 7.71 3.12
C VAL A 39 0.31 8.55 3.14
N ASN A 40 0.82 8.89 4.34
CA ASN A 40 1.95 9.83 4.46
C ASN A 40 3.33 9.16 4.41
N LYS A 41 3.43 7.86 4.72
CA LYS A 41 4.73 7.19 4.88
C LYS A 41 4.90 5.94 4.03
N ILE A 42 3.89 5.07 3.97
CA ILE A 42 4.06 3.73 3.40
C ILE A 42 3.77 3.74 1.89
N ILE A 43 2.58 4.21 1.51
CA ILE A 43 2.09 4.18 0.14
C ILE A 43 2.96 5.01 -0.81
N PRO A 44 3.40 6.24 -0.45
CA PRO A 44 4.32 7.00 -1.31
C PRO A 44 5.64 6.25 -1.58
N ARG A 45 6.20 5.57 -0.56
CA ARG A 45 7.43 4.80 -0.69
C ARG A 45 7.25 3.58 -1.60
N MET A 46 6.13 2.86 -1.46
CA MET A 46 5.81 1.71 -2.32
C MET A 46 5.54 2.13 -3.78
N LEU A 47 4.85 3.26 -4.00
CA LEU A 47 4.64 3.82 -5.34
C LEU A 47 5.97 4.23 -5.99
N GLN A 48 6.88 4.86 -5.24
CA GLN A 48 8.21 5.24 -5.72
C GLN A 48 9.06 4.00 -6.06
N ALA A 49 8.98 2.95 -5.24
CA ALA A 49 9.63 1.67 -5.50
C ALA A 49 8.96 0.88 -6.64
N GLY A 50 7.80 1.33 -7.13
CA GLY A 50 7.03 0.68 -8.19
C GLY A 50 6.45 -0.67 -7.79
N THR A 51 6.29 -0.93 -6.49
CA THR A 51 5.83 -2.22 -5.92
C THR A 51 4.30 -2.29 -5.86
N ILE A 52 3.65 -1.13 -5.92
CA ILE A 52 2.22 -0.97 -6.14
C ILE A 52 1.98 0.12 -7.20
N GLU A 53 0.78 0.13 -7.75
CA GLU A 53 0.29 1.14 -8.68
C GLU A 53 -1.10 1.66 -8.25
N ARG A 54 -1.47 2.83 -8.78
CA ARG A 54 -2.78 3.47 -8.56
C ARG A 54 -3.76 3.03 -9.64
N LEU A 55 -5.03 2.87 -9.28
CA LEU A 55 -6.11 2.72 -10.25
C LEU A 55 -6.30 3.99 -11.10
N TYR A 56 -6.13 5.16 -10.47
CA TYR A 56 -6.20 6.47 -11.14
C TYR A 56 -4.86 7.19 -10.99
N PRO A 57 -3.86 6.91 -11.85
CA PRO A 57 -2.53 7.50 -11.74
C PRO A 57 -2.50 9.01 -12.06
N GLY A 58 -3.35 9.48 -12.98
CA GLY A 58 -3.44 10.91 -13.35
C GLY A 58 -4.20 11.78 -12.34
N VAL A 59 -4.89 11.18 -11.37
CA VAL A 59 -5.70 11.90 -10.37
C VAL A 59 -5.41 11.32 -8.97
N PRO A 60 -4.33 11.77 -8.30
CA PRO A 60 -3.90 11.18 -7.04
C PRO A 60 -4.96 11.20 -5.93
N SER A 61 -5.80 12.23 -5.89
CA SER A 61 -6.88 12.44 -4.91
C SER A 61 -8.24 11.93 -5.37
N HIS A 62 -8.31 11.07 -6.39
CA HIS A 62 -9.57 10.53 -6.88
C HIS A 62 -10.35 9.82 -5.75
N PRO A 63 -11.64 10.10 -5.55
CA PRO A 63 -12.41 9.54 -4.43
C PRO A 63 -12.53 8.02 -4.47
N LYS A 64 -12.41 7.41 -5.66
CA LYS A 64 -12.40 5.95 -5.85
C LYS A 64 -11.00 5.37 -5.98
N GLN A 65 -9.96 6.04 -5.46
CA GLN A 65 -8.58 5.58 -5.58
C GLN A 65 -8.42 4.20 -4.95
N LYS A 66 -7.76 3.31 -5.69
CA LYS A 66 -7.39 1.97 -5.25
C LYS A 66 -5.94 1.68 -5.61
N TYR A 67 -5.37 0.67 -4.98
CA TYR A 67 -3.98 0.26 -5.14
C TYR A 67 -3.91 -1.21 -5.48
N LYS A 68 -2.98 -1.58 -6.36
CA LYS A 68 -2.71 -2.97 -6.74
C LYS A 68 -1.21 -3.21 -6.73
N ALA A 69 -0.79 -4.39 -6.27
CA ALA A 69 0.59 -4.84 -6.34
C ALA A 69 1.02 -5.00 -7.80
N THR A 70 2.25 -4.60 -8.11
CA THR A 70 2.81 -4.84 -9.43
C THR A 70 3.55 -6.17 -9.43
N ASN A 71 3.59 -6.85 -10.59
CA ASN A 71 4.43 -8.03 -10.78
C ASN A 71 5.91 -7.67 -10.98
N LYS A 72 6.31 -6.42 -10.70
CA LYS A 72 7.71 -6.02 -10.81
C LYS A 72 8.44 -6.68 -9.65
N ASN A 73 9.11 -7.79 -9.95
CA ASN A 73 9.92 -8.54 -9.00
C ASN A 73 10.70 -7.58 -8.11
N HIS A 74 10.51 -7.71 -6.80
CA HIS A 74 11.43 -7.21 -5.81
C HIS A 74 12.79 -7.87 -6.08
N LYS A 75 13.62 -7.22 -6.91
CA LYS A 75 15.03 -7.54 -7.06
C LYS A 75 15.80 -6.99 -5.88
#